data_AF-A0A7U3Y0T0-F1
#
_entry.id   AF-A0A7U3Y0T0-F1
#
_cell.length_a   1.000
_cell.length_b   1.000
_cell.length_c   1.000
_cell.angle_alpha   90.00
_cell.angle_beta   90.00
_cell.angle_gamma   90.00
#
_symmetry.space_group_name_H-M   'P 1'
#
loop_
_entity.id
_entity.type
_entity.pdbx_description
1 polymer ?
#
loop_
_entity_poly.entity_id
_entity_poly.type
_entity_poly.pdbx_seq_one_letter_code
_entity_poly.pdbx_strand_id
1 'polypeptide(L)'
;MKNIYIMGLLLACSGFAMAETVTQQPTEQPVRTASNPNAIRIVTRPEIMGLWGMEIPNNKKCVEYYNFRSSNDVVIKSGEEWSYGIYEYQPSDDPKEQLSALVMQIKFDNNKVDCSGQKQDQTGDISQYFVQWKNDHTINFCSTAKGEQCFATLRRMLP
;
A
#
# COMPACT_ATOMS: atom_id res chain seq x y z
N MET A 1 23.93 -6.36 58.00
CA MET A 1 25.01 -7.32 58.26
C MET A 1 24.43 -8.73 58.34
N LYS A 2 24.68 -9.59 57.35
CA LYS A 2 25.12 -10.99 57.51
C LYS A 2 25.33 -11.60 56.12
N ASN A 3 26.60 -11.70 55.71
CA ASN A 3 27.02 -12.44 54.53
C ASN A 3 26.92 -13.93 54.82
N ILE A 4 26.30 -14.70 53.92
CA ILE A 4 26.48 -16.15 53.87
C ILE A 4 26.76 -16.51 52.41
N TYR A 5 28.02 -16.89 52.19
CA TYR A 5 28.55 -17.47 50.95
C TYR A 5 28.23 -18.97 50.94
N ILE A 6 27.70 -19.48 49.84
CA ILE A 6 27.72 -20.92 49.54
C ILE A 6 28.39 -21.10 48.18
N MET A 7 29.60 -21.66 48.26
CA MET A 7 30.45 -22.09 47.16
C MET A 7 29.89 -23.39 46.55
N GLY A 8 29.75 -23.38 45.23
CA GLY A 8 30.29 -24.42 44.33
C GLY A 8 29.69 -25.82 44.38
N LEU A 9 28.83 -26.13 43.40
CA LEU A 9 28.76 -27.47 42.81
C LEU A 9 28.67 -27.32 41.28
N LEU A 10 29.82 -27.42 40.61
CA LEU A 10 29.93 -27.49 39.15
C LEU A 10 29.50 -28.88 38.70
N LEU A 11 28.24 -29.02 38.29
CA LEU A 11 27.80 -30.16 37.47
C LEU A 11 28.15 -29.89 36.00
N ALA A 12 29.06 -30.69 35.46
CA ALA A 12 29.34 -30.75 34.04
C ALA A 12 28.18 -31.45 33.32
N CYS A 13 27.28 -30.67 32.70
CA CYS A 13 26.34 -31.18 31.72
C CYS A 13 26.98 -31.11 30.33
N SER A 14 27.72 -32.15 29.95
CA SER A 14 28.06 -32.41 28.56
C SER A 14 26.82 -32.98 27.85
N GLY A 15 25.95 -32.08 27.39
CA GLY A 15 24.87 -32.40 26.47
C GLY A 15 25.41 -32.41 25.03
N PHE A 16 25.21 -33.51 24.33
CA PHE A 16 25.58 -33.69 22.93
C PHE A 16 24.92 -32.59 22.06
N ALA A 17 25.75 -31.78 21.39
CA ALA A 17 25.27 -30.98 20.27
C ALA A 17 25.00 -31.92 19.09
N MET A 18 23.74 -32.19 18.80
CA MET A 18 23.36 -32.76 17.51
C MET A 18 23.41 -31.63 16.49
N ALA A 19 24.32 -31.71 15.53
CA ALA A 19 24.25 -30.85 14.35
C ALA A 19 22.99 -31.26 13.59
N GLU A 20 22.02 -30.36 13.47
CA GLU A 20 20.98 -30.50 12.47
C GLU A 20 21.65 -30.61 11.11
N THR A 21 21.49 -31.76 10.46
CA THR A 21 21.68 -31.84 9.01
C THR A 21 20.68 -30.87 8.41
N VAL A 22 21.17 -29.68 8.04
CA VAL A 22 20.46 -28.75 7.18
C VAL A 22 20.22 -29.50 5.88
N THR A 23 19.03 -30.08 5.74
CA THR A 23 18.51 -30.43 4.44
C THR A 23 18.52 -29.13 3.65
N GLN A 24 19.43 -29.03 2.69
CA GLN A 24 19.47 -27.92 1.75
C GLN A 24 18.12 -27.89 1.03
N GLN A 25 17.20 -27.11 1.55
CA GLN A 25 16.06 -26.62 0.81
C GLN A 25 16.66 -25.88 -0.39
N PRO A 26 16.26 -26.18 -1.64
CA PRO A 26 16.80 -25.50 -2.79
C PRO A 26 16.63 -24.01 -2.57
N THR A 27 17.74 -23.30 -2.39
CA THR A 27 17.76 -21.85 -2.51
C THR A 27 17.16 -21.54 -3.88
N GLU A 28 15.96 -20.98 -3.91
CA GLU A 28 15.47 -20.23 -5.05
C GLU A 28 16.45 -19.07 -5.24
N GLN A 29 17.50 -19.34 -6.01
CA GLN A 29 18.33 -18.29 -6.56
C GLN A 29 17.40 -17.40 -7.37
N PRO A 30 17.46 -16.06 -7.21
CA PRO A 30 16.84 -15.20 -8.19
C PRO A 30 17.52 -15.55 -9.52
N VAL A 31 16.75 -16.18 -10.42
CA VAL A 31 17.20 -16.46 -11.78
C VAL A 31 17.54 -15.11 -12.39
N ARG A 32 18.84 -14.77 -12.37
CA ARG A 32 19.36 -13.70 -13.21
C ARG A 32 19.36 -14.26 -14.61
N THR A 33 18.20 -14.18 -15.25
CA THR A 33 18.06 -14.43 -16.68
C THR A 33 19.05 -13.49 -17.37
N ALA A 34 20.05 -14.05 -18.04
CA ALA A 34 20.88 -13.30 -18.96
C ALA A 34 19.96 -12.45 -19.84
N SER A 35 20.27 -11.16 -20.01
CA SER A 35 19.45 -10.23 -20.78
C SER A 35 19.46 -10.65 -22.26
N ASN A 36 18.59 -11.59 -22.62
CA ASN A 36 18.29 -11.85 -24.01
C ASN A 36 17.50 -10.64 -24.51
N PRO A 37 18.00 -9.87 -25.50
CA PRO A 37 17.29 -8.72 -26.05
C PRO A 37 15.93 -9.09 -26.67
N ASN A 38 15.65 -10.38 -26.87
CA ASN A 38 14.38 -10.93 -27.33
C ASN A 38 13.54 -11.59 -26.22
N ALA A 39 13.86 -11.40 -24.94
CA ALA A 39 13.07 -11.94 -23.85
C ALA A 39 11.74 -11.16 -23.67
N ILE A 40 10.62 -11.86 -23.73
CA ILE A 40 9.31 -11.31 -23.32
C ILE A 40 9.35 -11.11 -21.81
N ARG A 41 9.12 -9.86 -21.36
CA ARG A 41 8.98 -9.54 -19.93
C ARG A 41 7.50 -9.36 -19.61
N ILE A 42 6.96 -10.29 -18.83
CA ILE A 42 5.62 -10.15 -18.25
C ILE A 42 5.77 -9.34 -16.97
N VAL A 43 5.12 -8.18 -16.91
CA VAL A 43 5.06 -7.33 -15.72
C VAL A 43 3.61 -7.23 -15.25
N THR A 44 3.35 -7.70 -14.04
CA THR A 44 2.06 -7.51 -13.37
C THR A 44 1.96 -6.09 -12.83
N ARG A 45 0.76 -5.50 -12.90
CA ARG A 45 0.49 -4.13 -12.44
C ARG A 45 -0.61 -4.19 -11.37
N PRO A 46 -0.58 -3.30 -10.36
CA PRO A 46 -1.70 -3.18 -9.43
C PRO A 46 -2.99 -2.87 -10.20
N GLU A 47 -4.09 -3.55 -9.87
CA GLU A 47 -5.40 -3.37 -10.53
C GLU A 47 -5.95 -1.93 -10.41
N ILE A 48 -5.56 -1.22 -9.33
CA ILE A 48 -5.94 0.17 -9.08
C ILE A 48 -5.21 1.17 -9.97
N MET A 49 -4.14 0.76 -10.66
CA MET A 49 -3.37 1.64 -11.53
C MET A 49 -4.27 2.27 -12.60
N GLY A 50 -4.01 3.54 -12.95
CA GLY A 50 -4.79 4.31 -13.90
C GLY A 50 -5.23 5.67 -13.37
N LEU A 51 -5.96 6.41 -14.19
CA LEU A 51 -6.54 7.70 -13.83
C LEU A 51 -7.98 7.51 -13.37
N TRP A 52 -8.29 8.06 -12.20
CA TRP A 52 -9.61 8.00 -11.58
C TRP A 52 -10.11 9.41 -11.26
N GLY A 53 -11.40 9.65 -11.49
CA GLY A 53 -12.07 10.90 -11.12
C GLY A 53 -13.09 10.68 -10.02
N MET A 54 -13.03 11.51 -8.99
CA MET A 54 -13.97 11.59 -7.87
C MET A 54 -14.80 12.87 -7.97
N GLU A 55 -16.12 12.75 -8.11
CA GLU A 55 -17.00 13.91 -7.99
C GLU A 55 -17.17 14.29 -6.51
N ILE A 56 -16.98 15.57 -6.17
CA ILE A 56 -17.18 16.04 -4.80
C ILE A 56 -18.70 16.08 -4.50
N PRO A 57 -19.20 15.39 -3.45
CA PRO A 57 -20.64 15.30 -3.17
C PRO A 57 -21.36 16.65 -3.10
N ASN A 58 -20.70 17.66 -2.55
CA ASN A 58 -21.24 19.01 -2.37
C ASN A 58 -20.81 20.02 -3.45
N ASN A 59 -19.97 19.60 -4.41
CA ASN A 59 -19.50 20.43 -5.52
C ASN A 59 -19.30 19.58 -6.78
N LYS A 60 -20.41 19.20 -7.42
CA LYS A 60 -20.41 18.39 -8.66
C LYS A 60 -19.75 19.05 -9.86
N LYS A 61 -19.30 20.31 -9.75
CA LYS A 61 -18.58 21.04 -10.82
C LYS A 61 -17.08 20.80 -10.77
N CYS A 62 -16.56 20.23 -9.68
CA CYS A 62 -15.15 19.91 -9.51
C CYS A 62 -14.98 18.40 -9.39
N VAL A 63 -14.01 17.87 -10.13
CA VAL A 63 -13.60 16.48 -10.08
C VAL A 63 -12.19 16.46 -9.54
N GLU A 64 -12.00 15.69 -8.47
CA GLU A 64 -10.67 15.39 -7.97
C GLU A 64 -10.12 14.17 -8.68
N TYR A 65 -8.90 14.27 -9.19
CA TYR A 65 -8.28 13.23 -9.99
C TYR A 65 -7.17 12.53 -9.23
N TYR A 66 -7.16 11.20 -9.29
CA TYR A 66 -6.12 10.33 -8.75
C TYR A 66 -5.46 9.57 -9.88
N ASN A 67 -4.16 9.77 -10.09
CA ASN A 67 -3.39 9.06 -11.10
C ASN A 67 -2.42 8.09 -10.41
N PHE A 68 -2.83 6.83 -10.25
CA PHE A 68 -2.00 5.77 -9.70
C PHE A 68 -1.09 5.20 -10.78
N ARG A 69 0.23 5.30 -10.59
CA ARG A 69 1.24 4.91 -11.57
C ARG A 69 1.95 3.62 -11.17
N SER A 70 2.49 2.90 -12.16
CA SER A 70 3.18 1.61 -11.96
C SER A 70 4.41 1.66 -11.05
N SER A 71 4.96 2.84 -10.76
CA SER A 71 6.11 3.07 -9.89
C SER A 71 5.75 3.25 -8.41
N ASN A 72 4.52 2.89 -8.00
CA ASN A 72 3.97 3.17 -6.67
C ASN A 72 3.84 4.68 -6.39
N ASP A 73 3.78 5.50 -7.43
CA ASP A 73 3.54 6.94 -7.33
C ASP A 73 2.06 7.27 -7.53
N VAL A 74 1.58 8.29 -6.83
CA VAL A 74 0.26 8.87 -7.07
C VAL A 74 0.39 10.37 -7.30
N VAL A 75 -0.33 10.89 -8.29
CA VAL A 75 -0.54 12.33 -8.47
C VAL A 75 -2.01 12.61 -8.25
N ILE A 76 -2.30 13.54 -7.34
CA ILE A 76 -3.65 13.95 -6.99
C ILE A 76 -3.84 15.39 -7.47
N LYS A 77 -4.99 15.69 -8.06
CA LYS A 77 -5.35 17.05 -8.47
C LYS A 77 -6.77 17.38 -8.02
N SER A 78 -6.91 18.42 -7.21
CA SER A 78 -8.18 18.92 -6.69
C SER A 78 -8.24 20.43 -6.89
N GLY A 79 -9.05 20.92 -7.84
CA GLY A 79 -9.07 22.37 -8.14
C GLY A 79 -7.70 22.91 -8.61
N GLU A 80 -7.16 23.90 -7.88
CA GLU A 80 -5.80 24.43 -8.10
C GLU A 80 -4.73 23.64 -7.35
N GLU A 81 -5.13 22.82 -6.37
CA GLU A 81 -4.26 21.95 -5.61
C GLU A 81 -3.80 20.76 -6.45
N TRP A 82 -2.51 20.46 -6.33
CA TRP A 82 -1.97 19.19 -6.79
C TRP A 82 -0.90 18.70 -5.83
N SER A 83 -0.92 17.40 -5.62
CA SER A 83 -0.03 16.72 -4.69
C SER A 83 0.62 15.54 -5.39
N TYR A 84 1.85 15.23 -4.98
CA TYR A 84 2.57 14.03 -5.39
C TYR A 84 2.84 13.19 -4.16
N GLY A 85 2.62 11.88 -4.28
CA GLY A 85 2.79 10.93 -3.19
C GLY A 85 3.23 9.56 -3.68
N ILE A 86 3.37 8.67 -2.72
CA ILE A 86 3.55 7.23 -2.96
C ILE A 86 2.34 6.49 -2.44
N TYR A 87 2.09 5.30 -2.99
CA TYR A 87 1.02 4.43 -2.53
C TYR A 87 1.43 2.97 -2.46
N GLU A 88 0.78 2.25 -1.55
CA GLU A 88 0.80 0.81 -1.45
C GLU A 88 -0.62 0.28 -1.63
N TYR A 89 -0.78 -0.69 -2.52
CA TYR A 89 -2.05 -1.34 -2.77
C TYR A 89 -1.94 -2.82 -2.46
N GLN A 90 -2.74 -3.29 -1.51
CA GLN A 90 -2.81 -4.68 -1.10
C GLN A 90 -4.16 -5.24 -1.58
N PRO A 91 -4.18 -6.04 -2.66
CA PRO A 91 -5.40 -6.67 -3.14
C PRO A 91 -5.94 -7.63 -2.09
N SER A 92 -7.27 -7.75 -2.01
CA SER A 92 -7.90 -8.77 -1.19
C SER A 92 -7.97 -10.12 -1.91
N ASP A 93 -7.75 -11.20 -1.16
CA ASP A 93 -7.98 -12.57 -1.63
C ASP A 93 -9.49 -12.89 -1.75
N ASP A 94 -10.32 -12.37 -0.83
CA ASP A 94 -11.78 -12.45 -0.89
C ASP A 94 -12.42 -11.08 -0.56
N PRO A 95 -12.85 -10.32 -1.58
CA PRO A 95 -13.52 -9.03 -1.39
C PRO A 95 -14.82 -9.07 -0.56
N LYS A 96 -15.40 -10.26 -0.31
CA LYS A 96 -16.58 -10.41 0.56
C LYS A 96 -16.22 -10.47 2.03
N GLU A 97 -15.02 -10.94 2.37
CA GLU A 97 -14.54 -11.01 3.76
C GLU A 97 -13.82 -9.73 4.15
N GLN A 98 -12.98 -9.22 3.25
CA GLN A 98 -12.17 -8.02 3.46
C GLN A 98 -11.94 -7.30 2.14
N LEU A 99 -12.04 -5.98 2.12
CA LEU A 99 -11.71 -5.17 0.95
C LEU A 99 -10.21 -4.97 0.80
N SER A 100 -9.75 -4.72 -0.43
CA SER A 100 -8.37 -4.35 -0.73
C SER A 100 -7.98 -3.08 0.04
N ALA A 101 -6.77 -3.03 0.57
CA ALA A 101 -6.27 -1.86 1.28
C ALA A 101 -5.43 -0.96 0.35
N LEU A 102 -5.60 0.34 0.49
CA LEU A 102 -4.83 1.38 -0.18
C LEU A 102 -4.25 2.30 0.91
N VAL A 103 -2.93 2.38 0.99
CA VAL A 103 -2.24 3.36 1.83
C VAL A 103 -1.57 4.37 0.91
N MET A 104 -1.73 5.66 1.19
CA MET A 104 -1.06 6.73 0.47
C MET A 104 -0.30 7.63 1.43
N GLN A 105 0.87 8.08 1.01
CA GLN A 105 1.63 9.11 1.70
C GLN A 105 1.93 10.26 0.75
N ILE A 106 1.51 11.46 1.12
CA ILE A 106 1.80 12.68 0.37
C ILE A 106 3.27 13.09 0.63
N LYS A 107 4.02 13.26 -0.45
CA LYS A 107 5.44 13.65 -0.42
C LYS A 107 5.62 15.13 -0.72
N PHE A 108 4.70 15.72 -1.47
CA PHE A 108 4.70 17.13 -1.84
C PHE A 108 3.27 17.59 -2.08
N ASP A 109 2.98 18.82 -1.65
CA ASP A 109 1.76 19.54 -1.94
C ASP A 109 2.08 20.99 -2.38
N ASN A 110 1.34 21.53 -3.35
CA ASN A 110 1.56 22.89 -3.84
C ASN A 110 0.88 23.99 -3.01
N ASN A 111 0.15 23.60 -1.95
CA ASN A 111 -0.58 24.42 -1.00
C ASN A 111 -1.48 25.44 -1.70
N LYS A 112 -2.35 24.94 -2.58
CA LYS A 112 -3.36 25.73 -3.30
C LYS A 112 -4.76 25.37 -2.80
N VAL A 113 -5.77 25.98 -3.41
CA VAL A 113 -7.16 25.73 -3.01
C VAL A 113 -7.67 24.47 -3.70
N ASP A 114 -8.20 23.54 -2.92
CA ASP A 114 -8.77 22.27 -3.37
C ASP A 114 -10.18 22.42 -3.98
N CYS A 115 -10.80 21.33 -4.41
CA CYS A 115 -12.18 21.34 -4.90
C CYS A 115 -13.23 21.73 -3.83
N SER A 116 -12.89 21.64 -2.54
CA SER A 116 -13.75 21.98 -1.40
C SER A 116 -13.64 23.46 -0.99
N GLY A 117 -12.71 24.21 -1.61
CA GLY A 117 -12.44 25.61 -1.30
C GLY A 117 -11.51 25.80 -0.12
N GLN A 118 -10.89 24.73 0.38
CA GLN A 118 -9.93 24.75 1.46
C GLN A 118 -8.51 24.88 0.92
N LYS A 119 -7.63 25.47 1.72
CA LYS A 119 -6.20 25.57 1.43
C LYS A 119 -5.44 25.00 2.62
N GLN A 120 -4.91 23.80 2.46
CA GLN A 120 -4.20 23.10 3.53
C GLN A 120 -2.99 22.38 2.93
N ASP A 121 -1.82 22.56 3.54
CA ASP A 121 -0.65 21.77 3.16
C ASP A 121 -0.80 20.35 3.72
N GLN A 122 -0.91 19.37 2.83
CA GLN A 122 -1.02 17.94 3.15
C GLN A 122 0.33 17.21 3.09
N THR A 123 1.45 17.94 2.95
CA THR A 123 2.78 17.32 2.87
C THR A 123 3.07 16.47 4.11
N GLY A 124 3.38 15.19 3.90
CA GLY A 124 3.66 14.23 4.96
C GLY A 124 2.44 13.46 5.45
N ASP A 125 1.23 13.84 5.05
CA ASP A 125 0.00 13.15 5.43
C ASP A 125 0.01 11.70 4.96
N ILE A 126 -0.51 10.82 5.81
CA ILE A 126 -0.70 9.40 5.54
C ILE A 126 -2.19 9.09 5.65
N SER A 127 -2.74 8.52 4.59
CA SER A 127 -4.13 8.09 4.53
C SER A 127 -4.22 6.59 4.23
N GLN A 128 -5.20 5.93 4.82
CA GLN A 128 -5.55 4.55 4.52
C GLN A 128 -7.01 4.46 4.14
N TYR A 129 -7.28 3.83 3.01
CA TYR A 129 -8.62 3.55 2.49
C TYR A 129 -8.78 2.07 2.19
N PHE A 130 -10.03 1.63 2.17
CA PHE A 130 -10.42 0.32 1.65
C PHE A 130 -11.14 0.49 0.34
N VAL A 131 -10.72 -0.28 -0.68
CA VAL A 131 -11.17 -0.13 -2.06
C VAL A 131 -12.24 -1.17 -2.35
N GLN A 132 -13.48 -0.72 -2.48
CA GLN A 132 -14.59 -1.57 -2.91
C GLN A 132 -14.78 -1.44 -4.42
N TRP A 133 -14.46 -2.51 -5.15
CA TRP A 133 -14.76 -2.61 -6.58
C TRP A 133 -16.26 -2.82 -6.80
N LYS A 134 -16.88 -1.96 -7.61
CA LYS A 134 -18.26 -2.17 -8.11
C LYS A 134 -18.24 -2.81 -9.50
N ASN A 135 -17.22 -2.52 -10.28
CA ASN A 135 -16.86 -3.08 -11.58
C ASN A 135 -15.49 -2.50 -11.99
N ASP A 136 -14.96 -2.91 -13.14
CA ASP A 136 -13.64 -2.49 -13.66
C ASP A 136 -13.46 -0.96 -13.82
N HIS A 137 -14.55 -0.21 -13.86
CA HIS A 137 -14.55 1.24 -14.11
C HIS A 137 -15.02 2.05 -12.90
N THR A 138 -15.36 1.41 -11.78
CA THR A 138 -15.98 2.06 -10.63
C THR A 138 -15.50 1.44 -9.33
N ILE A 139 -14.90 2.28 -8.49
CA ILE A 139 -14.49 1.92 -7.14
C ILE A 139 -15.12 2.88 -6.13
N ASN A 140 -15.27 2.41 -4.90
CA ASN A 140 -15.52 3.28 -3.75
C ASN A 140 -14.33 3.27 -2.81
N PHE A 141 -14.02 4.41 -2.22
CA PHE A 141 -13.18 4.46 -1.03
C PHE A 141 -14.05 4.37 0.22
N CYS A 142 -13.65 3.46 1.09
CA CYS A 142 -14.33 3.13 2.33
C CYS A 142 -13.39 3.27 3.52
N SER A 143 -13.93 3.65 4.68
CA SER A 143 -13.19 3.79 5.94
C SER A 143 -13.06 2.46 6.70
N THR A 144 -13.82 1.43 6.30
CA THR A 144 -13.81 0.12 6.96
C THR A 144 -13.48 -1.00 5.99
N ALA A 145 -12.77 -2.01 6.51
CA ALA A 145 -12.36 -3.19 5.75
C ALA A 145 -13.55 -4.01 5.20
N LYS A 146 -14.75 -3.83 5.75
CA LYS A 146 -15.98 -4.50 5.30
C LYS A 146 -16.80 -3.68 4.30
N GLY A 147 -16.42 -2.43 4.03
CA GLY A 147 -17.13 -1.56 3.08
C GLY A 147 -18.49 -1.06 3.58
N GLU A 148 -18.70 -1.03 4.90
CA GLU A 148 -19.94 -0.56 5.54
C GLU A 148 -20.08 0.96 5.45
N GLN A 149 -18.96 1.67 5.38
CA GLN A 149 -18.89 3.13 5.34
C GLN A 149 -18.00 3.57 4.18
N CYS A 150 -18.62 4.00 3.08
CA CYS A 150 -17.93 4.51 1.91
C CYS A 150 -18.30 5.97 1.68
N PHE A 151 -17.28 6.82 1.52
CA PHE A 151 -17.43 8.27 1.49
C PHE A 151 -17.15 8.88 0.11
N ALA A 152 -16.54 8.10 -0.78
CA ALA A 152 -16.18 8.54 -2.12
C ALA A 152 -16.42 7.44 -3.15
N THR A 153 -16.84 7.87 -4.34
CA THR A 153 -16.98 7.02 -5.52
C THR A 153 -16.10 7.59 -6.63
N LEU A 154 -15.22 6.75 -7.16
CA LEU A 154 -14.30 7.10 -8.23
C LEU A 154 -14.65 6.34 -9.50
N ARG A 155 -14.56 7.04 -10.63
CA ARG A 155 -14.77 6.48 -11.97
C ARG A 155 -13.45 6.45 -12.72
N ARG A 156 -13.17 5.34 -13.40
CA ARG A 156 -11.97 5.19 -14.21
C ARG A 156 -12.08 6.06 -15.46
N MET A 157 -11.07 6.91 -15.67
CA MET A 157 -10.97 7.81 -16.82
C MET A 157 -9.97 7.28 -17.85
N LEU A 158 -8.86 6.69 -17.39
CA LEU A 158 -7.86 6.02 -18.23
C LEU A 158 -7.37 4.73 -17.54
N PRO A 159 -7.08 3.67 -18.32
CA PRO A 159 -6.46 2.44 -17.82
C PRO A 159 -5.00 2.63 -17.39
#